data_AF-A0A934E4H4-F1
#
_entry.id   AF-A0A934E4H4-F1
#
_cell.length_a   1.000
_cell.length_b   1.000
_cell.length_c   1.000
_cell.angle_alpha   90.00
_cell.angle_beta   90.00
_cell.angle_gamma   90.00
#
_symmetry.space_group_name_H-M   'P 1'
#
loop_
_entity.id
_entity.type
_entity.pdbx_description
1 polymer ?
#
loop_
_entity_poly.entity_id
_entity_poly.type
_entity_poly.pdbx_seq_one_letter_code
_entity_poly.pdbx_strand_id
1 'polypeptide(L)' 'MAKALFWAGIALAAAGLILMGLSRLPFLGRLPLDLHVQRGRKELFIPLGTALVLSLAATLILNLVLLLLPASAGP' A
#
# COMPACT_ATOMS: atom_id res chain seq x y z
N MET A 1 13.91 15.23 -19.71
CA MET A 1 12.55 14.73 -20.05
C MET A 1 12.53 13.23 -20.29
N ALA A 2 13.28 12.67 -21.24
CA ALA A 2 13.28 11.22 -21.54
C ALA A 2 13.59 10.32 -20.33
N LYS A 3 14.60 10.66 -19.51
CA LYS A 3 14.95 9.91 -18.30
C LYS A 3 13.83 9.91 -17.26
N ALA A 4 13.12 11.03 -17.11
CA ALA A 4 11.97 11.12 -16.21
C ALA A 4 10.80 10.26 -16.71
N LEU A 5 10.55 10.27 -18.02
CA LEU A 5 9.50 9.44 -18.64
C LEU A 5 9.81 7.93 -18.52
N PHE A 6 11.07 7.55 -18.66
CA PHE A 6 11.52 6.17 -18.45
C PHE A 6 11.26 5.68 -17.01
N TRP A 7 11.67 6.47 -16.01
CA TRP A 7 11.43 6.13 -14.60
C TRP A 7 9.94 6.15 -14.24
N ALA A 8 9.17 7.09 -14.77
CA ALA A 8 7.72 7.13 -14.58
C ALA A 8 7.04 5.88 -15.16
N GLY A 9 7.47 5.42 -16.34
CA GLY A 9 6.96 4.19 -16.96
C GLY A 9 7.24 2.94 -16.10
N ILE A 10 8.46 2.83 -15.55
CA ILE A 10 8.81 1.74 -14.63
C ILE A 10 7.96 1.80 -13.35
N ALA A 11 7.80 2.99 -12.76
CA ALA A 11 6.99 3.17 -11.56
C ALA A 11 5.52 2.80 -11.80
N LEU A 12 4.95 3.21 -12.93
CA LEU A 12 3.58 2.85 -13.34
C LEU A 12 3.43 1.35 -13.59
N ALA A 13 4.39 0.71 -14.26
CA ALA A 13 4.36 -0.73 -14.50
C ALA A 13 4.43 -1.51 -13.17
N ALA A 14 5.31 -1.11 -12.25
CA ALA A 14 5.40 -1.69 -10.92
C ALA A 14 4.11 -1.50 -10.12
N ALA A 15 3.53 -0.29 -10.14
CA ALA A 15 2.24 -0.01 -9.51
C ALA A 15 1.12 -0.89 -10.10
N GLY A 16 1.08 -1.07 -11.43
CA GLY A 16 0.14 -1.95 -12.11
C GLY A 16 0.25 -3.40 -11.66
N LEU A 17 1.48 -3.93 -11.56
CA LEU A 17 1.72 -5.29 -11.05
C LEU A 17 1.30 -5.45 -9.59
N ILE A 18 1.59 -4.45 -8.74
CA ILE A 18 1.16 -4.44 -7.35
C ILE A 18 -0.38 -4.46 -7.27
N LEU A 19 -1.06 -3.62 -8.04
CA LEU A 19 -2.53 -3.58 -8.08
C LEU A 19 -3.14 -4.89 -8.63
N MET A 20 -2.50 -5.53 -9.61
CA MET A 20 -2.90 -6.85 -10.09
C MET A 20 -2.77 -7.92 -8.99
N GLY A 21 -1.71 -7.87 -8.18
CA GLY A 21 -1.56 -8.75 -7.02
C GLY A 21 -2.56 -8.45 -5.90
N LEU A 22 -2.79 -7.17 -5.60
CA LEU A 22 -3.72 -6.69 -4.58
C LEU A 22 -5.19 -7.02 -4.92
N SER A 23 -5.58 -6.95 -6.20
CA SER A 23 -6.94 -7.32 -6.62
C SER A 23 -7.25 -8.80 -6.46
N ARG A 24 -6.23 -9.66 -6.33
CA ARG A 24 -6.37 -11.10 -6.04
C ARG A 24 -6.45 -11.41 -4.55
N LEU A 25 -6.19 -10.46 -3.66
CA LEU A 25 -6.28 -10.65 -2.20
C LEU A 25 -7.75 -10.58 -1.77
N PRO A 26 -8.38 -11.70 -1.35
CA PRO A 26 -9.82 -11.75 -1.06
C PRO A 26 -10.25 -10.92 0.16
N PHE A 27 -9.28 -10.38 0.91
CA PHE A 27 -9.50 -9.60 2.13
C PHE A 27 -9.34 -8.09 1.94
N LEU A 28 -8.81 -7.64 0.81
CA LEU A 28 -8.52 -6.22 0.61
C LEU A 28 -9.82 -5.43 0.42
N GLY A 29 -10.13 -4.55 1.37
CA GLY A 29 -11.36 -3.77 1.41
C GLY A 29 -12.59 -4.47 2.04
N ARG A 30 -12.39 -5.66 2.62
CA ARG A 30 -13.42 -6.39 3.38
C ARG A 30 -12.96 -6.74 4.78
N LEU A 31 -12.13 -5.90 5.39
CA LEU A 31 -11.77 -6.09 6.79
C LEU A 31 -12.95 -5.70 7.69
N PRO A 32 -13.09 -6.32 8.87
CA PRO A 32 -14.20 -6.04 9.80
C PRO A 32 -14.26 -4.57 10.26
N LEU A 33 -13.18 -3.82 10.07
CA LEU A 33 -13.09 -2.38 10.37
C LEU A 33 -13.39 -1.49 9.15
N ASP A 34 -13.47 -2.05 7.94
CA ASP A 34 -13.83 -1.29 6.75
C ASP A 34 -15.33 -0.95 6.81
N LEU A 35 -15.65 0.34 6.78
CA LEU A 35 -17.04 0.80 6.86
C LEU A 35 -17.62 0.91 5.46
N HIS A 36 -18.70 0.16 5.23
CA HIS A 36 -19.48 0.20 4.00
C HIS A 36 -20.82 0.85 4.32
N VAL A 37 -21.00 2.10 3.92
CA VAL A 37 -22.26 2.82 4.08
C VAL A 37 -22.98 2.82 2.74
N GLN A 38 -23.94 1.90 2.58
CA GLN A 38 -24.80 1.87 1.40
C GLN A 38 -26.11 2.61 1.67
N ARG A 39 -26.42 3.62 0.85
CA ARG A 39 -27.67 4.37 0.90
C ARG A 39 -28.26 4.46 -0.52
N GLY A 40 -29.18 3.54 -0.83
CA GLY A 40 -29.80 3.44 -2.15
C GLY A 40 -28.77 3.11 -3.23
N ARG A 41 -28.61 3.99 -4.24
CA ARG A 41 -27.60 3.86 -5.30
C ARG A 41 -26.19 4.33 -4.92
N LYS A 42 -26.00 4.91 -3.73
CA LYS A 42 -24.69 5.45 -3.31
C LYS A 42 -24.07 4.49 -2.31
N GLU A 43 -22.86 4.03 -2.63
CA GLU A 43 -22.01 3.27 -1.72
C GLU A 43 -20.81 4.15 -1.35
N LEU A 44 -20.68 4.43 -0.06
CA LEU A 44 -19.49 5.07 0.49
C LEU A 44 -18.66 4.00 1.19
N PHE A 45 -17.49 3.73 0.64
CA PHE A 45 -16.53 2.78 1.16
C PHE A 45 -15.41 3.52 1.91
N ILE A 46 -15.23 3.21 3.19
CA ILE A 46 -14.17 3.77 4.03
C ILE A 46 -13.24 2.62 4.47
N PRO A 47 -12.07 2.46 3.83
CA PRO A 47 -11.13 1.36 4.07
C PRO A 47 -10.31 1.52 5.37
N LEU A 48 -10.95 1.68 6.53
CA LEU A 48 -10.22 1.89 7.80
C LEU A 48 -9.37 0.68 8.22
N GLY A 49 -9.90 -0.53 8.07
CA GLY A 49 -9.19 -1.76 8.40
C GLY A 49 -8.04 -2.01 7.42
N THR A 50 -8.30 -1.81 6.13
CA THR A 50 -7.26 -1.92 5.09
C THR A 50 -6.16 -0.87 5.30
N ALA A 51 -6.50 0.37 5.65
CA ALA A 51 -5.52 1.42 5.93
C ALA A 51 -4.67 1.12 7.17
N LEU A 52 -5.26 0.58 8.24
CA LEU A 52 -4.54 0.16 9.43
C LEU A 52 -3.54 -0.97 9.12
N VAL A 53 -3.96 -1.99 8.38
CA VAL A 53 -3.07 -3.09 7.99
C VAL A 53 -1.92 -2.60 7.11
N LEU A 54 -2.20 -1.75 6.12
CA LEU A 54 -1.18 -1.13 5.29
C LEU A 54 -0.19 -0.32 6.12
N SER A 55 -0.69 0.49 7.07
CA SER A 55 0.16 1.29 7.95
C SER A 55 1.07 0.40 8.81
N LEU A 56 0.51 -0.63 9.44
CA LEU A 56 1.28 -1.56 10.27
C LEU A 56 2.33 -2.32 9.45
N ALA A 57 1.96 -2.81 8.27
CA ALA A 57 2.89 -3.49 7.36
C ALA A 57 4.02 -2.55 6.93
N ALA A 58 3.69 -1.31 6.56
CA ALA A 58 4.69 -0.30 6.21
C ALA A 58 5.64 -0.01 7.39
N THR A 59 5.11 0.16 8.61
CA THR A 59 5.92 0.38 9.82
C THR A 59 6.86 -0.80 10.09
N LEU A 60 6.37 -2.04 9.98
CA LEU A 60 7.19 -3.24 10.16
C LEU A 60 8.30 -3.33 9.10
N ILE A 61 7.97 -3.09 7.84
CA ILE A 61 8.97 -3.07 6.74
C ILE A 61 10.01 -1.99 7.00
N LEU A 62 9.59 -0.78 7.35
CA LEU A 62 10.50 0.34 7.58
C LEU A 62 11.41 0.06 8.78
N ASN A 63 10.87 -0.53 9.85
CA ASN A 63 11.64 -0.91 11.03
C ASN A 63 12.61 -2.06 10.73
N LEU A 64 12.21 -3.05 9.94
CA LEU A 64 13.11 -4.11 9.47
C LEU A 64 14.22 -3.55 8.59
N VAL A 65 13.90 -2.65 7.67
CA VAL A 65 14.91 -1.97 6.86
C VAL A 65 15.86 -1.17 7.75
N LEU A 66 15.35 -0.42 8.74
CA LEU A 66 16.19 0.34 9.68
C LEU A 66 17.04 -0.56 10.57
N LEU A 67 16.52 -1.72 10.98
CA LEU A 67 17.24 -2.73 11.76
C LEU A 67 18.34 -3.42 10.95
N LEU A 68 18.07 -3.69 9.67
CA LEU A 68 19.00 -4.36 8.75
C LEU A 68 20.00 -3.39 8.11
N LEU A 69 19.67 -2.10 8.05
CA LEU A 69 20.63 -1.06 7.74
C LEU A 69 21.67 -1.09 8.87
N PRO A 70 22.95 -1.40 8.57
CA PRO A 70 23.98 -1.28 9.57
C PRO A 70 23.89 0.15 10.10
N ALA A 71 23.76 0.30 11.42
CA ALA A 71 23.98 1.58 12.06
C ALA A 71 25.42 1.93 11.68
N SER A 72 25.57 2.69 10.60
CA SER A 72 26.82 3.33 10.22
C SER A 72 27.02 4.35 11.31
N ALA A 73 27.54 3.88 12.43
CA ALA A 73 28.08 4.66 13.51
C ALA A 73 29.15 5.52 12.85
N GLY A 74 28.75 6.75 12.50
CA GLY A 74 29.69 7.85 12.41
C GLY A 74 30.23 8.11 13.82
N PRO A 75 31.48 8.56 13.92
CA PRO A 75 32.32 8.50 15.12
C PRO A 75 31.71 9.18 16.35
#